data_AF-X1JRN5-F1
#
_entry.id   AF-X1JRN5-F1
#
_cell.length_a   1.000
_cell.length_b   1.000
_cell.length_c   1.000
_cell.angle_alpha   90.00
_cell.angle_beta   90.00
_cell.angle_gamma   90.00
#
_symmetry.space_group_name_H-M   'P 1'
#
loop_
_entity.id
_entity.type
_entity.pdbx_description
1 polymer ?
#
loop_
_entity_poly.entity_id
_entity_poly.type
_entity_poly.pdbx_seq_one_letter_code
_entity_poly.pdbx_strand_id
1 'polypeptide(L)' 'LLEDEEKVSEEMADVIAWVFSIANLYNINLSDAFKEKYNQTCPKCNKGPCICDSI' A
#
# COMPACT_ATOMS: atom_id res chain seq x y z
N LEU A 1 22.56 10.98 8.11
CA LEU A 1 21.28 11.50 7.58
C LEU A 1 20.81 10.68 6.39
N LEU A 2 21.60 10.47 5.35
CA LEU A 2 21.22 9.60 4.22
C LEU A 2 21.25 8.09 4.56
N GLU A 3 22.17 7.64 5.41
CA GLU A 3 22.28 6.22 5.79
C GLU A 3 21.03 5.68 6.50
N ASP A 4 20.29 6.53 7.21
CA ASP A 4 19.06 6.10 7.88
C ASP A 4 17.90 5.94 6.88
N GLU A 5 17.84 6.78 5.84
CA GLU A 5 16.81 6.71 4.81
C GLU A 5 16.98 5.47 3.92
N GLU A 6 18.22 5.13 3.55
CA GLU A 6 18.52 3.94 2.76
C GLU A 6 18.16 2.65 3.53
N LYS A 7 18.53 2.56 4.81
CA LYS A 7 18.14 1.43 5.68
C LYS A 7 16.63 1.33 5.84
N VAL A 8 15.95 2.45 6.06
CA VAL A 8 14.48 2.46 6.14
C VAL A 8 13.87 1.97 4.82
N SER A 9 14.41 2.39 3.68
CA SER A 9 13.96 1.92 2.37
C SER A 9 14.16 0.41 2.19
N GLU A 10 15.28 -0.15 2.65
CA GLU A 10 15.56 -1.59 2.61
C GLU A 10 14.57 -2.38 3.47
N GLU A 11 14.35 -1.96 4.72
CA GLU A 11 13.40 -2.60 5.63
C GLU A 11 11.95 -2.53 5.09
N MET A 12 11.57 -1.44 4.42
CA MET A 12 10.29 -1.34 3.72
C MET A 12 10.18 -2.33 2.56
N ALA A 13 11.26 -2.54 1.81
CA ALA A 13 11.30 -3.52 0.72
C ALA A 13 11.15 -4.96 1.25
N ASP A 14 11.78 -5.28 2.39
CA ASP A 14 11.65 -6.59 3.04
C ASP A 14 10.22 -6.86 3.50
N VAL A 15 9.55 -5.89 4.12
CA VAL A 15 8.13 -6.01 4.49
C VAL A 15 7.27 -6.31 3.25
N ILE A 16 7.52 -5.61 2.14
CA ILE A 16 6.80 -5.83 0.88
C ILE A 16 7.09 -7.23 0.31
N ALA A 17 8.34 -7.71 0.37
CA ALA A 17 8.72 -9.04 -0.10
C ALA A 17 7.97 -10.15 0.65
N TRP A 18 7.79 -10.00 1.98
CA TRP A 18 6.98 -10.92 2.78
C TRP A 18 5.51 -10.90 2.40
N VAL A 19 4.93 -9.72 2.14
CA VAL A 19 3.55 -9.58 1.67
C VAL A 19 3.34 -10.28 0.34
N PHE A 20 4.26 -10.09 -0.62
CA PHE A 20 4.20 -10.81 -1.91
C PHE A 20 4.32 -12.31 -1.75
N SER A 21 5.21 -12.78 -0.86
CA SER A 21 5.40 -14.20 -0.61
C SER A 21 4.12 -14.85 -0.07
N ILE A 22 3.44 -14.20 0.88
CA ILE A 22 2.15 -14.67 1.41
C ILE A 22 1.08 -14.67 0.30
N ALA A 23 0.98 -13.60 -0.48
CA ALA A 23 0.01 -13.52 -1.58
C ALA A 23 0.19 -14.64 -2.61
N ASN A 24 1.44 -14.94 -2.98
CA ASN A 24 1.76 -16.03 -3.90
C ASN A 24 1.35 -17.40 -3.35
N LEU A 25 1.59 -17.66 -2.05
CA LEU A 25 1.19 -18.92 -1.40
C LEU A 25 -0.33 -19.15 -1.45
N TYR A 26 -1.12 -18.09 -1.33
CA TYR A 26 -2.59 -18.15 -1.38
C TYR A 26 -3.16 -17.86 -2.78
N ASN A 27 -2.31 -17.69 -3.79
CA ASN A 27 -2.68 -17.36 -5.16
C ASN A 27 -3.56 -16.09 -5.26
N ILE A 28 -3.24 -15.07 -4.46
CA ILE A 28 -3.94 -13.79 -4.40
C ILE A 28 -3.27 -12.78 -5.35
N ASN A 29 -4.04 -12.16 -6.24
CA ASN A 29 -3.58 -10.99 -6.99
C ASN A 29 -3.64 -9.74 -6.10
N LEU A 30 -2.48 -9.31 -5.59
CA LEU A 30 -2.39 -8.12 -4.71
C LEU A 30 -2.83 -6.83 -5.39
N SER A 31 -2.63 -6.67 -6.70
CA SER A 31 -3.07 -5.46 -7.41
C SER A 31 -4.59 -5.32 -7.37
N ASP A 32 -5.30 -6.41 -7.60
CA ASP A 32 -6.76 -6.40 -7.60
C ASP A 32 -7.30 -6.30 -6.17
N ALA A 33 -6.73 -7.03 -5.22
CA ALA A 33 -7.06 -6.90 -3.80
C ALA A 33 -6.85 -5.47 -3.27
N PHE A 34 -5.79 -4.79 -3.73
CA PHE A 34 -5.54 -3.39 -3.39
C PHE A 34 -6.61 -2.46 -3.98
N LYS A 35 -6.97 -2.62 -5.26
CA LYS A 35 -8.03 -1.82 -5.91
C LYS A 35 -9.40 -2.05 -5.27
N GLU A 36 -9.71 -3.28 -4.86
CA GLU A 36 -10.97 -3.60 -4.19
C GLU A 36 -11.05 -2.95 -2.81
N LYS A 37 -9.98 -3.06 -2.03
CA LYS A 37 -9.90 -2.49 -0.67
C LYS A 37 -9.86 -0.96 -0.69
N TYR A 38 -9.01 -0.40 -1.54
CA TYR A 38 -8.90 1.02 -1.80
C TYR A 38 -9.60 1.29 -3.12
N ASN A 39 -10.92 1.11 -3.11
CA ASN A 39 -11.76 1.63 -4.17
C ASN A 39 -11.39 3.12 -4.37
N GLN A 40 -11.60 3.67 -5.56
CA GLN A 40 -11.15 5.01 -5.94
C GLN A 40 -11.79 6.16 -5.13
N THR A 41 -12.37 5.86 -3.97
CA THR A 41 -12.94 6.80 -3.03
C THR A 41 -12.04 6.98 -1.81
N CYS A 42 -11.95 8.20 -1.32
CA CYS A 42 -11.26 8.49 -0.07
C CYS A 42 -11.94 7.75 1.09
N PRO A 43 -11.23 7.01 1.96
CA PRO A 43 -11.85 6.31 3.09
C PRO A 43 -12.47 7.26 4.14
N LYS A 44 -12.14 8.56 4.08
CA LYS A 44 -12.68 9.59 4.98
C LYS A 44 -13.99 10.19 4.47
N CYS A 45 -14.07 10.55 3.19
CA CYS A 45 -15.26 11.20 2.60
C CYS A 45 -16.07 10.31 1.65
N ASN A 46 -15.60 9.11 1.32
CA ASN A 46 -16.19 8.16 0.38
C ASN A 46 -16.48 8.75 -1.00
N LYS A 47 -15.71 9.76 -1.43
CA LYS A 47 -15.78 10.37 -2.76
C LYS A 47 -14.52 10.08 -3.56
N GLY A 48 -14.70 9.82 -4.86
CA GLY A 48 -13.66 9.79 -5.88
C GLY A 48 -13.99 10.79 -6.98
N PRO A 49 -13.23 11.89 -7.16
CA PRO A 49 -12.02 12.31 -6.43
C PRO A 49 -12.31 12.76 -4.98
N CYS A 50 -11.28 12.75 -4.12
CA CYS A 50 -11.37 13.21 -2.73
C CYS A 50 -11.75 14.70 -2.65
N ILE A 51 -12.66 15.06 -1.74
CA ILE A 51 -13.07 16.45 -1.48
C ILE A 51 -12.70 16.93 -0.07
N CYS A 52 -11.90 16.16 0.67
CA CYS A 52 -11.42 16.61 1.96
C CYS A 52 -10.50 17.81 1.75
N ASP A 53 -10.86 18.96 2.32
CA ASP A 53 -9.91 20.03 2.51
C ASP A 53 -8.76 19.47 3.35
N SER A 54 -7.55 19.66 2.83
CA SER A 54 -6.28 19.11 3.29
C SER A 54 -6.19 18.98 4.82
N ILE A 55 -5.78 17.79 5.27
CA ILE A 55 -4.84 17.68 6.38
C ILE A 55 -3.51 17.31 5.75
#